data_AF-A0A7G1IG43-F1
#
_entry.id   AF-A0A7G1IG43-F1
#
_cell.length_a   1.000
_cell.length_b   1.000
_cell.length_c   1.000
_cell.angle_alpha   90.00
_cell.angle_beta   90.00
_cell.angle_gamma   90.00
#
_symmetry.space_group_name_H-M   'P 1'
#
loop_
_entity.id
_entity.type
_entity.pdbx_description
1 polymer ?
#
loop_
_entity_poly.entity_id
_entity_poly.type
_entity_poly.pdbx_seq_one_letter_code
_entity_poly.pdbx_strand_id
1 'polypeptide(L)'
;MKRVGIDPGMVLLDHLNEVTIEPARDSGCWMGFSIYPDTKMDEARMVVLMQRFGLERIIVNSAADWGRSDPLKTVKTAEAMLAASFSEDDVDRVMWRNPVEFYGQSGQLRLLSEEQQAAFAGNTINRGEKR
;
A
#
# COMPACT_ATOMS: atom_id res chain seq x y z
N MET A 1 -18.44 8.80 -8.22
CA MET A 1 -18.86 7.43 -7.84
C MET A 1 -20.37 7.28 -7.94
N LYS A 2 -21.17 7.78 -6.99
CA LYS A 2 -22.64 7.61 -6.96
C LYS A 2 -23.37 7.97 -8.27
N ARG A 3 -23.02 9.09 -8.91
CA ARG A 3 -23.66 9.52 -10.18
C ARG A 3 -23.35 8.62 -11.38
N VAL A 4 -22.23 7.90 -11.35
CA VAL A 4 -21.73 7.07 -12.46
C VAL A 4 -21.78 5.57 -12.15
N GLY A 5 -22.41 5.18 -11.03
CA GLY A 5 -22.64 3.77 -10.68
C GLY A 5 -21.39 2.97 -10.28
N ILE A 6 -20.28 3.63 -9.93
CA ILE A 6 -19.06 2.93 -9.47
C ILE A 6 -19.14 2.69 -7.97
N ASP A 7 -18.95 1.44 -7.55
CA ASP A 7 -18.78 1.05 -6.14
C ASP A 7 -17.55 1.76 -5.54
N PRO A 8 -17.71 2.54 -4.46
CA PRO A 8 -16.58 3.16 -3.76
C PRO A 8 -15.47 2.18 -3.37
N GLY A 9 -15.79 0.91 -3.07
CA GLY A 9 -14.79 -0.12 -2.75
C GLY A 9 -13.84 -0.46 -3.90
N MET A 10 -14.19 -0.10 -5.13
CA MET A 10 -13.35 -0.25 -6.33
C MET A 10 -12.45 0.98 -6.58
N VAL A 11 -12.51 2.00 -5.72
CA VAL A 11 -11.82 3.28 -5.93
C VAL A 11 -10.77 3.53 -4.86
N LEU A 12 -9.55 3.85 -5.30
CA LEU A 12 -8.47 4.37 -4.46
C LEU A 12 -8.41 5.89 -4.59
N LEU A 13 -8.57 6.59 -3.47
CA LEU A 13 -8.29 8.01 -3.36
C LEU A 13 -6.85 8.16 -2.87
N ASP A 14 -5.94 8.61 -3.74
CA ASP A 14 -4.52 8.71 -3.41
C ASP A 14 -4.11 10.15 -3.04
N HIS A 15 -2.89 10.30 -2.53
CA HIS A 15 -2.31 11.54 -2.02
C HIS A 15 -3.10 12.12 -0.83
N LEU A 16 -3.63 11.25 0.01
CA LEU A 16 -4.30 11.66 1.24
C LEU A 16 -3.30 12.16 2.29
N ASN A 17 -3.85 12.87 3.28
CA ASN A 17 -3.14 13.39 4.45
C ASN A 17 -4.12 13.49 5.64
N GLU A 18 -3.71 14.12 6.73
CA GLU A 18 -4.47 14.21 7.98
C GLU A 18 -5.83 14.89 7.83
N VAL A 19 -5.97 15.81 6.88
CA VAL A 19 -7.23 16.56 6.69
C VAL A 19 -8.16 15.91 5.68
N THR A 20 -7.65 14.99 4.86
CA THR A 20 -8.44 14.31 3.80
C THR A 20 -8.75 12.85 4.09
N ILE A 21 -8.07 12.21 5.04
CA ILE A 21 -8.29 10.80 5.39
C ILE A 21 -9.72 10.53 5.88
N GLU A 22 -10.27 11.37 6.74
CA GLU A 22 -11.60 11.15 7.33
C GLU A 22 -12.72 11.15 6.28
N PRO A 23 -12.85 12.17 5.41
CA PRO A 23 -13.85 12.12 4.34
C PRO A 23 -13.60 10.99 3.33
N ALA A 24 -12.34 10.58 3.09
CA ALA A 24 -12.03 9.44 2.22
C ALA A 24 -12.45 8.09 2.83
N ARG A 25 -12.23 7.90 4.14
CA ARG A 25 -12.73 6.74 4.87
C ARG A 25 -14.24 6.67 4.82
N ASP A 26 -14.90 7.79 5.12
CA ASP A 26 -16.36 7.87 5.21
C ASP A 26 -17.04 7.70 3.84
N SER A 27 -16.31 7.91 2.73
CA SER A 27 -16.82 7.61 1.40
C SER A 27 -16.84 6.11 1.07
N GLY A 28 -16.18 5.27 1.87
CA GLY A 28 -16.03 3.83 1.63
C GLY A 28 -14.95 3.47 0.61
N CYS A 29 -14.12 4.43 0.20
CA CYS A 29 -13.02 4.22 -0.73
C CYS A 29 -11.78 3.64 -0.04
N TRP A 30 -10.86 3.11 -0.83
CA TRP A 30 -9.51 2.84 -0.37
C TRP A 30 -8.75 4.14 -0.18
N MET A 31 -7.95 4.18 0.88
CA MET A 31 -7.20 5.36 1.32
C MET A 31 -5.72 5.20 0.91
N GLY A 32 -5.30 5.96 -0.09
CA GLY A 32 -3.94 5.94 -0.64
C GLY A 32 -3.08 7.08 -0.11
N PHE A 33 -1.86 6.74 0.31
CA PHE A 33 -0.89 7.68 0.84
C PHE A 33 0.42 7.56 0.08
N SER A 34 0.86 8.68 -0.50
CA SER A 34 2.17 8.81 -1.11
C SER A 34 3.18 9.33 -0.08
N ILE A 35 4.12 8.47 0.32
CA ILE A 35 5.24 8.83 1.17
C ILE A 35 6.35 9.38 0.28
N TYR A 36 6.55 10.69 0.34
CA TYR A 36 7.44 11.39 -0.59
C TYR A 36 8.20 12.48 0.16
N PRO A 37 9.54 12.56 0.01
CA PRO A 37 10.34 13.55 0.72
C PRO A 37 9.81 14.99 0.56
N ASP A 38 9.80 15.72 1.66
CA ASP A 38 9.60 17.18 1.75
C ASP A 38 8.24 17.76 1.28
N THR A 39 7.42 17.02 0.54
CA THR A 39 6.24 17.59 -0.14
C THR A 39 4.91 16.89 0.13
N LYS A 40 4.91 15.62 0.58
CA LYS A 40 3.68 14.86 0.83
C LYS A 40 3.62 14.34 2.28
N MET A 41 3.35 13.05 2.44
CA MET A 41 3.37 12.36 3.72
C MET A 41 4.78 11.84 4.03
N ASP A 42 5.03 11.57 5.30
CA ASP A 42 6.21 10.84 5.79
C ASP A 42 5.79 9.62 6.61
N GLU A 43 6.76 8.75 6.91
CA GLU A 43 6.58 7.48 7.59
C GLU A 43 5.96 7.66 9.00
N ALA A 44 6.42 8.65 9.76
CA ALA A 44 5.95 8.90 11.12
C ALA A 44 4.49 9.40 11.14
N ARG A 45 4.14 10.30 10.21
CA ARG A 45 2.76 10.77 10.04
C ARG A 45 1.83 9.64 9.61
N MET A 46 2.32 8.73 8.75
CA MET A 46 1.54 7.55 8.36
C MET A 46 1.24 6.64 9.55
N VAL A 47 2.23 6.37 10.41
CA VAL A 47 2.06 5.62 11.66
C VAL A 47 0.99 6.23 12.55
N VAL A 48 1.01 7.55 12.75
CA VAL A 48 0.01 8.27 13.57
C VAL A 48 -1.41 8.10 12.98
N LEU A 49 -1.54 8.19 11.65
CA LEU A 49 -2.83 7.97 10.99
C LEU A 49 -3.31 6.53 11.15
N MET A 50 -2.44 5.54 10.98
CA MET A 50 -2.77 4.12 11.17
C MET A 50 -3.23 3.82 12.60
N GLN A 51 -2.57 4.39 13.61
CA GLN A 51 -2.97 4.24 15.02
C GLN A 51 -4.37 4.83 15.29
N ARG A 52 -4.71 5.95 14.63
CA ARG A 52 -5.98 6.64 14.84
C ARG A 52 -7.15 6.06 14.03
N PHE A 53 -6.89 5.65 12.79
CA PHE A 53 -7.93 5.29 11.82
C PHE A 53 -8.00 3.78 11.51
N GLY A 54 -7.04 2.99 12.00
CA GLY A 54 -6.93 1.56 11.73
C GLY A 54 -6.11 1.28 10.46
N LEU A 55 -6.05 0.00 10.10
CA LEU A 55 -5.18 -0.51 9.03
C LEU A 55 -5.94 -0.96 7.78
N GLU A 56 -7.24 -1.17 7.89
CA GLU A 56 -8.08 -1.67 6.81
C GLU A 56 -8.18 -0.64 5.68
N ARG A 57 -8.06 -1.11 4.44
CA ARG A 57 -8.18 -0.29 3.23
C ARG A 57 -7.17 0.85 3.09
N ILE A 58 -6.01 0.72 3.72
CA ILE A 58 -4.87 1.64 3.53
C ILE A 58 -3.92 1.08 2.47
N ILE A 59 -3.52 1.93 1.52
CA ILE A 59 -2.43 1.66 0.57
C ILE A 59 -1.34 2.71 0.76
N VAL A 60 -0.10 2.25 0.91
CA VAL A 60 1.09 3.11 1.03
C VAL A 60 1.93 2.98 -0.23
N ASN A 61 2.24 4.12 -0.84
CA ASN A 61 3.00 4.23 -2.07
C ASN A 61 4.28 5.05 -1.83
N SER A 62 5.39 4.67 -2.47
CA SER A 62 6.64 5.45 -2.41
C SER A 62 6.67 6.65 -3.37
N ALA A 63 5.66 6.75 -4.25
CA ALA A 63 5.57 7.76 -5.30
C ALA A 63 6.89 7.94 -6.05
N ALA A 64 7.55 6.83 -6.40
CA ALA A 64 8.81 6.81 -7.14
C ALA A 64 8.64 7.42 -8.53
N ASP A 65 8.86 8.72 -8.63
CA ASP A 65 8.73 9.53 -9.84
C ASP A 65 10.05 10.25 -10.17
N TRP A 66 9.99 11.12 -11.19
CA TRP A 66 11.12 11.85 -11.77
C TRP A 66 11.78 12.87 -10.83
N GLY A 67 11.19 13.17 -9.67
CA GLY A 67 11.76 14.08 -8.67
C GLY A 67 12.70 13.37 -7.69
N ARG A 68 12.95 14.01 -6.54
CA ARG A 68 13.75 13.43 -5.46
C ARG A 68 12.91 12.42 -4.68
N SER A 69 12.63 11.29 -5.31
CA SER A 69 11.88 10.18 -4.73
C SER A 69 12.81 9.15 -4.09
N ASP A 70 12.24 8.29 -3.24
CA ASP A 70 12.94 7.16 -2.64
C ASP A 70 12.06 5.91 -2.76
N PRO A 71 12.41 4.93 -3.62
CA PRO A 71 11.57 3.75 -3.82
C PRO A 71 11.43 2.89 -2.57
N LEU A 72 12.32 3.04 -1.57
CA LEU A 72 12.29 2.29 -0.33
C LEU A 72 11.33 2.88 0.71
N LYS A 73 10.59 3.96 0.40
CA LYS A 73 9.65 4.57 1.35
C LYS A 73 8.55 3.64 1.86
N THR A 74 8.14 2.64 1.08
CA THR A 74 7.21 1.60 1.54
C THR A 74 7.83 0.73 2.65
N VAL A 75 9.06 0.24 2.43
CA VAL A 75 9.81 -0.55 3.43
C VAL A 75 10.11 0.29 4.67
N LYS A 76 10.54 1.53 4.51
CA LYS A 76 10.79 2.44 5.64
C LYS A 76 9.53 2.73 6.45
N THR A 77 8.37 2.78 5.79
CA THR A 77 7.08 2.88 6.50
C THR A 77 6.79 1.61 7.30
N ALA A 78 7.07 0.43 6.75
CA ALA A 78 6.93 -0.83 7.47
C ALA A 78 7.85 -0.90 8.70
N GLU A 79 9.11 -0.46 8.57
CA GLU A 79 10.04 -0.36 9.69
C GLU A 79 9.54 0.62 10.76
N ALA A 80 8.98 1.77 10.34
CA ALA A 80 8.39 2.73 11.26
C ALA A 80 7.16 2.17 11.99
N MET A 81 6.35 1.35 11.32
CA MET A 81 5.24 0.62 11.96
C MET A 81 5.77 -0.32 13.06
N LEU A 82 6.77 -1.15 12.76
CA LEU A 82 7.37 -2.06 13.76
C LEU A 82 7.96 -1.28 14.94
N ALA A 83 8.68 -0.19 14.67
CA ALA A 83 9.22 0.68 15.71
C ALA A 83 8.13 1.32 16.58
N ALA A 84 6.93 1.51 16.03
CA ALA A 84 5.74 2.00 16.72
C ALA A 84 4.88 0.89 17.36
N SER A 85 5.44 -0.32 17.53
CA SER A 85 4.80 -1.47 18.18
C SER A 85 3.60 -2.07 17.45
N PHE A 86 3.46 -1.81 16.14
CA PHE A 86 2.62 -2.65 15.30
C PHE A 86 3.22 -4.05 15.19
N SER A 87 2.36 -5.07 15.07
CA SER A 87 2.80 -6.44 14.88
C SER A 87 3.27 -6.69 13.44
N GLU A 88 3.97 -7.81 13.21
CA GLU A 88 4.30 -8.25 11.86
C GLU A 88 3.03 -8.52 11.02
N ASP A 89 1.95 -9.01 11.65
CA ASP A 89 0.67 -9.22 10.98
C ASP A 89 0.05 -7.88 10.54
N ASP A 90 0.15 -6.83 11.36
CA ASP A 90 -0.30 -5.48 11.02
C ASP A 90 0.48 -4.91 9.82
N VAL A 91 1.80 -5.14 9.79
CA VAL A 91 2.64 -4.75 8.65
C VAL A 91 2.25 -5.52 7.40
N ASP A 92 2.06 -6.84 7.50
CA ASP A 92 1.58 -7.66 6.39
C ASP A 92 0.19 -7.22 5.90
N ARG A 93 -0.71 -6.81 6.82
CA ARG A 93 -2.01 -6.26 6.46
C ARG A 93 -1.86 -5.07 5.51
N VAL A 94 -1.04 -4.10 5.87
CA VAL A 94 -0.87 -2.86 5.10
C VAL A 94 -0.04 -3.07 3.83
N MET A 95 1.08 -3.78 3.95
CA MET A 95 2.09 -3.85 2.89
C MET A 95 1.81 -4.95 1.87
N TRP A 96 0.96 -5.92 2.21
CA TRP A 96 0.65 -7.04 1.33
C TRP A 96 -0.84 -7.26 1.14
N ARG A 97 -1.58 -7.62 2.20
CA ARG A 97 -2.99 -8.04 2.07
C ARG A 97 -3.88 -6.93 1.49
N ASN A 98 -3.71 -5.69 1.93
CA ASN A 98 -4.45 -4.55 1.42
C ASN A 98 -4.22 -4.32 -0.09
N PRO A 99 -2.96 -4.15 -0.58
CA PRO A 99 -2.69 -4.09 -2.02
C PRO A 99 -3.25 -5.28 -2.80
N VAL A 100 -3.08 -6.51 -2.29
CA VAL A 100 -3.59 -7.71 -2.94
C VAL A 100 -5.12 -7.71 -3.05
N GLU A 101 -5.82 -7.34 -1.97
CA GLU A 101 -7.27 -7.23 -1.97
C GLU A 101 -7.73 -6.15 -2.95
N PHE A 102 -7.11 -4.97 -2.94
CA PHE A 102 -7.50 -3.88 -3.83
C PHE A 102 -7.27 -4.22 -5.31
N TYR A 103 -6.03 -4.57 -5.69
CA TYR A 103 -5.68 -4.86 -7.09
C TYR A 103 -6.27 -6.19 -7.58
N GLY A 104 -6.51 -7.13 -6.68
CA GLY A 104 -7.15 -8.42 -6.95
C GLY A 104 -8.58 -8.29 -7.46
N GLN A 105 -9.28 -7.20 -7.13
CA GLN A 105 -10.63 -6.91 -7.64
C GLN A 105 -10.70 -6.89 -9.18
N SER A 106 -9.59 -6.61 -9.86
CA SER A 106 -9.53 -6.62 -11.33
C SER A 106 -9.55 -8.02 -11.95
N GLY A 107 -9.24 -9.06 -11.16
CA GLY A 107 -8.96 -10.42 -11.65
C GLY A 107 -7.68 -10.55 -12.48
N GLN A 108 -6.88 -9.48 -12.61
CA GLN A 108 -5.63 -9.47 -13.39
C GLN A 108 -4.38 -9.63 -12.53
N LEU A 109 -4.49 -9.49 -11.21
CA LEU A 109 -3.37 -9.70 -10.30
C LEU A 109 -3.00 -11.18 -10.29
N ARG A 110 -1.79 -11.49 -10.77
CA ARG A 110 -1.20 -12.83 -10.71
C ARG A 110 -0.21 -12.89 -9.57
N LEU A 111 -0.59 -13.57 -8.50
CA LEU A 111 0.34 -13.91 -7.43
C LEU A 111 1.20 -15.09 -7.86
N LEU A 112 2.46 -15.07 -7.44
CA LEU A 112 3.35 -16.21 -7.63
C LEU A 112 2.87 -17.39 -6.78
N SER A 113 2.87 -18.60 -7.35
CA SER A 113 2.67 -19.83 -6.58
C SER A 113 3.78 -20.00 -5.55
N GLU A 114 3.55 -20.81 -4.52
CA GLU A 114 4.57 -21.13 -3.51
C GLU A 114 5.85 -21.70 -4.14
N GLU A 115 5.70 -22.53 -5.18
CA GLU A 115 6.81 -23.08 -5.95
C GLU A 115 7.60 -21.99 -6.68
N GLN A 116 6.91 -21.00 -7.27
CA GLN A 116 7.56 -19.85 -7.89
C GLN A 116 8.27 -18.97 -6.86
N GLN A 117 7.64 -18.70 -5.72
CA GLN A 117 8.25 -17.92 -4.63
C GLN A 117 9.54 -18.58 -4.11
N ALA A 118 9.51 -19.90 -3.88
CA ALA A 118 10.68 -20.66 -3.47
C ALA A 118 11.81 -20.62 -4.51
N ALA A 119 11.45 -20.68 -5.80
CA ALA A 119 12.42 -20.60 -6.90
C ALA A 119 13.13 -19.24 -6.99
N PHE A 120 12.47 -18.14 -6.60
CA PHE A 120 13.06 -16.79 -6.59
C PHE A 120 13.79 -16.43 -5.28
N ALA A 121 13.49 -17.09 -4.17
CA ALA A 121 14.13 -16.86 -2.87
C ALA A 121 15.60 -17.33 -2.83
N GLY A 122 15.95 -18.34 -3.63
CA GLY A 122 17.33 -18.70 -3.92
C GLY A 122 17.84 -17.84 -5.08
N ASN A 123 18.93 -17.10 -4.88
CA ASN A 123 19.52 -16.12 -5.82
C ASN A 123 20.11 -16.79 -7.09
N THR A 124 19.32 -17.59 -7.78
CA THR A 124 19.65 -18.41 -8.95
C THR A 124 18.95 -17.84 -10.18
N ILE A 125 19.66 -17.88 -11.31
CA ILE A 125 19.48 -17.11 -12.54
C ILE A 125 18.24 -17.58 -13.35
N ASN A 126 17.08 -17.75 -12.73
CA ASN A 126 15.82 -18.05 -13.40
C ASN A 126 14.99 -16.77 -13.56
N ARG A 127 15.50 -15.81 -14.33
CA ARG A 127 14.73 -14.61 -14.74
C ARG A 127 14.16 -14.83 -16.14
N GLY A 128 12.94 -15.37 -16.24
CA GLY A 128 12.20 -15.36 -17.50
C GLY A 128 11.07 -16.39 -17.59
N GLU A 129 9.92 -15.95 -18.11
CA GLU A 129 8.81 -16.82 -18.53
C GLU A 129 9.29 -17.85 -19.55
N LYS A 130 8.93 -19.13 -19.36
CA LYS A 130 8.89 -20.06 -20.48
C LYS A 130 7.73 -19.64 -21.38
N ARG A 131 8.05 -19.29 -22.63
CA ARG A 131 7.08 -19.06 -23.70
C ARG A 131 6.11 -20.22 -23.84
#